data_AF-A0A3M2KUJ3-F1
#
_entry.id   AF-A0A3M2KUJ3-F1
#
_cell.length_a   1.000
_cell.length_b   1.000
_cell.length_c   1.000
_cell.angle_alpha   90.00
_cell.angle_beta   90.00
_cell.angle_gamma   90.00
#
_symmetry.space_group_name_H-M   'P 1'
#
loop_
_entity.id
_entity.type
_entity.pdbx_description
1 polymer ?
#
loop_
_entity_poly.entity_id
_entity_poly.type
_entity_poly.pdbx_seq_one_letter_code
_entity_poly.pdbx_strand_id
1 'polypeptide(L)'
;PPGALPPGPLRVAAEIAAFPSLPLTGLAERVRATLAGVATERLGLPVSLVDLEVKELLAEPPEPAAPPREPPSPPDALGSGGPGAGEVAEAVTAVPGVAGLSAVLDGWLGAVRVEDREEPPSRLVRLQLAAGGGRPLPELVAEVARVATATAATAGSTARGPILVTLLVTGVTD
;
A
#
# COMPACT_ATOMS: atom_id res chain seq x y z
N PRO A 1 15.75 -0.67 -3.91
CA PRO A 1 17.07 -0.59 -3.22
C PRO A 1 17.92 -1.84 -3.47
N PRO A 2 19.24 -1.70 -3.70
CA PRO A 2 20.14 -2.85 -3.64
C PRO A 2 20.01 -3.50 -2.26
N GLY A 3 19.51 -4.73 -2.20
CA GLY A 3 19.29 -5.49 -0.96
C GLY A 3 17.85 -5.60 -0.46
N ALA A 4 16.85 -5.05 -1.16
CA ALA A 4 15.46 -5.39 -0.84
C ALA A 4 15.21 -6.83 -1.29
N LEU A 5 14.89 -7.71 -0.33
CA LEU A 5 14.39 -9.04 -0.65
C LEU A 5 13.18 -8.89 -1.58
N PRO A 6 13.06 -9.74 -2.62
CA PRO A 6 11.85 -9.76 -3.40
C PRO A 6 10.67 -9.99 -2.43
N PRO A 7 9.53 -9.31 -2.64
CA PRO A 7 8.36 -9.52 -1.80
C PRO A 7 8.06 -11.02 -1.75
N GLY A 8 8.01 -11.57 -0.53
CA GLY A 8 7.65 -12.97 -0.31
C GLY A 8 6.21 -13.23 -0.76
N PRO A 9 5.83 -14.49 -0.95
CA PRO A 9 4.47 -14.81 -1.36
C PRO A 9 3.45 -14.33 -0.32
N LEU A 10 2.31 -13.82 -0.80
CA LEU A 10 1.30 -13.16 0.01
C LEU A 10 0.48 -14.19 0.80
N ARG A 11 0.34 -13.99 2.11
CA ARG A 11 -0.65 -14.68 2.95
C ARG A 11 -1.80 -13.72 3.24
N VAL A 12 -3.02 -14.16 2.97
CA VAL A 12 -4.24 -13.44 3.30
C VAL A 12 -4.87 -14.12 4.51
N ALA A 13 -5.26 -13.33 5.51
CA ALA A 13 -6.07 -13.78 6.64
C ALA A 13 -7.35 -12.94 6.67
N ALA A 14 -8.50 -13.59 6.80
CA ALA A 14 -9.78 -12.91 6.90
C ALA A 14 -10.68 -13.59 7.93
N GLU A 15 -11.39 -12.76 8.69
CA GLU A 15 -12.40 -13.19 9.63
C GLU A 15 -13.76 -12.99 8.99
N ILE A 16 -14.59 -14.03 9.01
CA ILE A 16 -15.90 -14.01 8.38
C ILE A 16 -16.99 -14.45 9.35
N ALA A 17 -18.17 -13.87 9.17
CA ALA A 17 -19.41 -14.38 9.73
C ALA A 17 -20.18 -15.09 8.60
N ALA A 18 -20.76 -16.25 8.88
CA ALA A 18 -21.37 -17.10 7.86
C ALA A 18 -22.83 -17.44 8.16
N PHE A 19 -23.61 -17.66 7.11
CA PHE A 19 -25.00 -18.11 7.21
C PHE A 19 -25.10 -19.64 7.18
N PRO A 20 -25.99 -20.24 7.99
CA PRO A 20 -26.20 -21.68 7.98
C PRO A 20 -26.94 -22.19 6.72
N SER A 21 -27.43 -21.29 5.85
CA SER A 21 -28.12 -21.64 4.61
C SER A 21 -27.21 -22.21 3.51
N LEU A 22 -25.89 -22.11 3.67
CA LEU A 22 -24.90 -22.71 2.77
C LEU A 22 -23.94 -23.61 3.57
N PRO A 23 -23.49 -24.75 2.99
CA PRO A 23 -22.43 -25.53 3.61
C PRO A 23 -21.18 -24.68 3.79
N LEU A 24 -20.69 -24.55 5.02
CA LEU A 24 -19.56 -23.68 5.37
C LEU A 24 -18.31 -23.97 4.53
N THR A 25 -18.03 -25.24 4.24
CA THR A 25 -16.93 -25.62 3.35
C THR A 25 -17.09 -25.02 1.96
N GLY A 26 -18.27 -25.11 1.36
CA GLY A 26 -18.54 -24.56 0.02
C GLY A 26 -18.49 -23.02 -0.02
N LEU A 27 -18.89 -22.35 1.07
CA LEU A 27 -18.72 -20.90 1.21
C LEU A 27 -17.24 -20.53 1.34
N ALA A 28 -16.51 -21.20 2.24
CA ALA A 28 -15.09 -20.95 2.47
C ALA A 28 -14.26 -21.15 1.20
N GLU A 29 -14.49 -22.21 0.42
CA GLU A 29 -13.80 -22.42 -0.86
C GLU A 29 -14.05 -21.29 -1.86
N ARG A 30 -15.29 -20.80 -1.96
CA ARG A 30 -15.61 -19.65 -2.82
C ARG A 30 -14.90 -18.39 -2.37
N VAL A 31 -14.94 -18.07 -1.07
CA VAL A 31 -14.26 -16.89 -0.51
C VAL A 31 -12.75 -16.99 -0.71
N ARG A 32 -12.14 -18.16 -0.48
CA ARG A 32 -10.70 -18.38 -0.74
C ARG A 32 -10.37 -18.13 -2.21
N ALA A 33 -11.14 -18.71 -3.14
CA ALA A 33 -10.91 -18.54 -4.57
C ALA A 33 -11.04 -17.07 -5.00
N THR A 34 -12.08 -16.37 -4.54
CA THR A 34 -12.28 -14.95 -4.85
C THR A 34 -11.15 -14.08 -4.28
N LEU A 35 -10.78 -14.26 -3.01
CA LEU A 35 -9.68 -13.49 -2.41
C LEU A 35 -8.35 -13.77 -3.11
N ALA A 36 -8.06 -15.02 -3.46
CA ALA A 36 -6.85 -15.36 -4.20
C ALA A 36 -6.83 -14.73 -5.61
N GLY A 37 -7.96 -14.78 -6.33
CA GLY A 37 -8.10 -14.16 -7.64
C GLY A 37 -7.93 -12.63 -7.59
N VAL A 38 -8.70 -11.96 -6.73
CA VAL A 38 -8.65 -10.50 -6.58
C VAL A 38 -7.27 -10.02 -6.11
N ALA A 39 -6.63 -10.73 -5.16
CA ALA A 39 -5.29 -10.38 -4.72
C ALA A 39 -4.26 -10.56 -5.85
N THR A 40 -4.38 -11.61 -6.66
CA THR A 40 -3.48 -11.83 -7.81
C THR A 40 -3.68 -10.74 -8.86
N GLU A 41 -4.93 -10.41 -9.20
CA GLU A 41 -5.28 -9.42 -10.21
C GLU A 41 -4.92 -8.00 -9.78
N ARG A 42 -5.30 -7.59 -8.56
CA ARG A 42 -5.16 -6.21 -8.10
C ARG A 42 -3.82 -5.92 -7.43
N LEU A 43 -3.22 -6.90 -6.75
CA LEU A 43 -1.92 -6.71 -6.08
C LEU A 43 -0.76 -7.22 -6.94
N GLY A 44 -0.99 -8.11 -7.90
CA GLY A 44 0.08 -8.69 -8.72
C GLY A 44 1.06 -9.56 -7.93
N LEU A 45 0.65 -10.07 -6.77
CA LEU A 45 1.47 -10.90 -5.88
C LEU A 45 0.96 -12.35 -5.88
N PRO A 46 1.86 -13.35 -5.91
CA PRO A 46 1.47 -14.74 -5.77
C PRO A 46 0.93 -14.99 -4.35
N VAL A 47 -0.31 -15.45 -4.26
CA VAL A 47 -0.92 -15.82 -2.98
C VAL A 47 -0.49 -17.24 -2.61
N SER A 48 0.18 -17.41 -1.46
CA SER A 48 0.58 -18.74 -0.95
C SER A 48 -0.50 -19.39 -0.11
N LEU A 49 -1.30 -18.58 0.60
CA LEU A 49 -2.29 -19.09 1.55
C LEU A 49 -3.40 -18.05 1.78
N VAL A 50 -4.65 -18.53 1.82
CA VAL A 50 -5.81 -17.77 2.31
C VAL A 50 -6.37 -18.48 3.53
N ASP A 51 -6.16 -17.87 4.69
CA ASP A 51 -6.62 -18.34 5.98
C ASP A 51 -7.95 -17.66 6.32
N LEU A 52 -8.99 -18.46 6.58
CA LEU A 52 -10.33 -17.98 6.87
C LEU A 52 -10.76 -18.47 8.24
N GLU A 53 -11.07 -17.53 9.13
CA GLU A 53 -11.62 -17.81 10.45
C GLU A 53 -13.11 -17.48 10.46
N VAL A 54 -13.97 -18.49 10.67
CA VAL A 54 -15.41 -18.27 10.86
C VAL A 54 -15.64 -17.93 12.33
N LYS A 55 -15.84 -16.64 12.62
CA LYS A 55 -16.03 -16.16 14.00
C LYS A 55 -17.46 -16.25 14.50
N GLU A 56 -18.42 -16.23 13.59
CA GLU A 56 -19.84 -16.20 13.94
C GLU A 56 -20.70 -16.91 12.90
N LEU A 57 -21.76 -17.57 13.38
CA LEU A 57 -22.83 -18.09 12.54
C LEU A 57 -24.07 -17.22 12.75
N LEU A 58 -24.41 -16.45 11.71
CA LEU A 58 -25.51 -15.49 11.77
C LEU A 58 -26.85 -16.18 11.52
N ALA A 59 -27.85 -15.84 12.34
CA ALA A 59 -29.18 -16.46 12.28
C ALA A 59 -30.03 -15.95 11.10
N GLU A 60 -29.86 -14.69 10.70
CA GLU A 60 -30.64 -14.05 9.64
C GLU A 60 -29.72 -13.31 8.66
N PRO A 61 -29.92 -13.43 7.33
CA PRO A 61 -29.12 -12.73 6.32
C PRO A 61 -29.07 -11.23 6.64
N PRO A 62 -27.91 -10.58 6.51
CA PRO A 62 -27.82 -9.16 6.82
C PRO A 62 -28.66 -8.44 5.77
N GLU A 63 -29.31 -7.33 6.14
CA GLU A 63 -29.79 -6.41 5.12
C GLU A 63 -28.59 -6.03 4.23
N PRO A 64 -28.76 -5.94 2.89
CA PRO A 64 -27.68 -5.55 2.00
C PRO A 64 -27.03 -4.29 2.55
N ALA A 65 -25.78 -4.43 3.02
CA ALA A 65 -25.03 -3.30 3.53
C ALA A 65 -25.01 -2.25 2.41
N ALA A 66 -25.37 -1.01 2.73
CA ALA A 66 -25.11 0.10 1.85
C ALA A 66 -23.66 -0.01 1.36
N PRO A 67 -23.36 0.28 0.08
CA PRO A 67 -22.00 0.20 -0.43
C PRO A 67 -21.07 0.86 0.58
N PRO A 68 -19.91 0.24 0.91
CA PRO A 68 -18.99 0.79 1.89
C PRO A 68 -18.85 2.27 1.60
N ARG A 69 -19.26 3.12 2.56
CA ARG A 69 -18.96 4.55 2.44
C ARG A 69 -17.46 4.60 2.31
N GLU A 70 -17.00 5.08 1.16
CA GLU A 70 -15.61 5.40 0.96
C GLU A 70 -15.19 6.18 2.21
N PRO A 71 -14.21 5.67 3.00
CA PRO A 71 -13.79 6.38 4.19
C PRO A 71 -13.51 7.82 3.76
N PRO A 72 -13.96 8.83 4.54
CA PRO A 72 -13.77 10.22 4.14
C PRO A 72 -12.31 10.36 3.75
N SER A 73 -12.05 10.82 2.52
CA SER A 73 -10.69 11.10 2.08
C SER A 73 -10.06 11.90 3.22
N PRO A 74 -8.95 11.42 3.81
CA PRO A 74 -8.28 12.15 4.86
C PRO A 74 -8.13 13.60 4.39
N PRO A 75 -8.28 14.61 5.27
CA PRO A 75 -7.95 15.95 4.87
C PRO A 75 -6.56 15.91 4.22
N ASP A 76 -6.45 16.53 3.06
CA ASP A 76 -5.22 16.74 2.31
C ASP A 76 -4.18 17.41 3.22
N ALA A 77 -3.56 16.63 4.10
CA ALA A 77 -2.40 17.02 4.85
C ALA A 77 -1.22 16.86 3.88
N LEU A 78 -1.21 17.72 2.86
CA LEU A 78 -0.19 17.88 1.81
C LEU A 78 1.15 18.38 2.38
N GLY A 79 1.44 18.11 3.65
CA GLY A 79 2.77 18.34 4.19
C GLY A 79 3.75 17.43 3.47
N SER A 80 4.76 18.01 2.84
CA SER A 80 5.98 17.30 2.51
C SER A 80 7.05 17.79 3.46
N GLY A 81 7.66 16.88 4.21
CA GLY A 81 8.58 17.23 5.30
C GLY A 81 10.04 17.06 4.91
N GLY A 82 10.84 18.11 5.07
CA GLY A 82 12.29 18.09 4.86
C GLY A 82 12.74 18.51 3.45
N PRO A 83 14.05 18.65 3.24
CA PRO A 83 14.60 19.18 1.99
C PRO A 83 14.29 18.25 0.82
N GLY A 84 13.72 18.80 -0.25
CA GLY A 84 13.39 18.04 -1.47
C GLY A 84 12.11 17.22 -1.41
N ALA A 85 11.38 17.23 -0.30
CA ALA A 85 10.19 16.40 -0.14
C ALA A 85 9.05 16.78 -1.12
N GLY A 86 8.89 18.07 -1.43
CA GLY A 86 7.90 18.54 -2.41
C GLY A 86 8.22 18.08 -3.84
N GLU A 87 9.49 18.17 -4.26
CA GLU A 87 9.94 17.69 -5.57
C GLU A 87 9.74 16.17 -5.71
N VAL A 88 10.05 15.42 -4.65
CA VAL A 88 9.78 13.97 -4.60
C VAL A 88 8.28 13.69 -4.68
N ALA A 89 7.44 14.45 -3.96
CA ALA A 89 5.99 14.29 -4.01
C ALA A 89 5.42 14.52 -5.42
N GLU A 90 5.84 15.60 -6.08
CA GLU A 90 5.44 15.92 -7.45
C GLU A 90 5.88 14.83 -8.43
N ALA A 91 7.15 14.42 -8.36
CA ALA A 91 7.70 13.38 -9.23
C ALA A 91 7.00 12.02 -9.05
N VAL A 92 6.70 11.63 -7.81
CA VAL A 92 5.99 10.37 -7.50
C VAL A 92 4.54 10.43 -7.97
N THR A 93 3.86 11.56 -7.80
CA THR A 93 2.47 11.75 -8.27
C THR A 93 2.37 11.62 -9.80
N ALA A 94 3.41 12.02 -10.52
CA ALA A 94 3.48 11.87 -11.98
C ALA A 94 3.71 10.42 -12.47
N VAL A 95 4.01 9.47 -11.57
CA VAL A 95 4.25 8.07 -11.95
C VAL A 95 2.93 7.42 -12.37
N PRO A 96 2.82 6.88 -13.61
CA PRO A 96 1.63 6.16 -14.02
C PRO A 96 1.32 4.97 -13.11
N GLY A 97 0.10 4.93 -12.58
CA GLY A 97 -0.34 3.93 -11.60
C GLY A 97 -0.35 4.42 -10.14
N VAL A 98 0.12 5.65 -9.85
CA VAL A 98 -0.15 6.31 -8.56
C VAL A 98 -1.51 6.98 -8.63
N ALA A 99 -2.42 6.59 -7.74
CA ALA A 99 -3.77 7.17 -7.65
C ALA A 99 -3.82 8.42 -6.76
N GLY A 100 -2.89 8.52 -5.82
CA GLY A 100 -2.75 9.69 -4.96
C GLY A 100 -1.72 9.48 -3.87
N LEU A 101 -1.29 10.58 -3.25
CA LEU A 101 -0.48 10.55 -2.04
C LEU A 101 -1.38 10.49 -0.81
N SER A 102 -0.92 9.81 0.23
CA SER A 102 -1.74 9.52 1.42
C SER A 102 -0.99 9.90 2.69
N ALA A 103 -1.69 10.38 3.71
CA ALA A 103 -1.12 10.67 5.04
C ALA A 103 -1.84 9.87 6.15
N VAL A 104 -2.42 8.73 5.80
CA VAL A 104 -3.38 7.97 6.63
C VAL A 104 -2.76 7.42 7.92
N LEU A 105 -1.46 7.09 7.95
CA LEU A 105 -0.86 6.39 9.11
C LEU A 105 0.02 7.27 10.02
N ASP A 106 -0.39 7.30 11.28
CA ASP A 106 0.31 7.56 12.56
C ASP A 106 1.39 8.65 12.61
N GLY A 107 0.96 9.89 12.87
CA GLY A 107 1.80 10.90 13.51
C GLY A 107 2.91 11.50 12.64
N TRP A 108 2.94 11.18 11.34
CA TRP A 108 3.76 11.91 10.39
C TRP A 108 2.95 13.03 9.77
N LEU A 109 3.47 14.25 9.88
CA LEU A 109 2.96 15.41 9.16
C LEU A 109 3.35 15.27 7.68
N GLY A 110 2.68 14.40 6.92
CA GLY A 110 2.82 14.37 5.47
C GLY A 110 2.89 13.02 4.77
N ALA A 111 2.54 13.03 3.48
CA ALA A 111 2.63 11.88 2.59
C ALA A 111 4.07 11.56 2.14
N VAL A 112 4.95 12.58 2.14
CA VAL A 112 6.37 12.46 1.76
C VAL A 112 7.25 13.08 2.84
N ARG A 113 8.28 12.35 3.28
CA ARG A 113 9.29 12.85 4.19
C ARG A 113 10.69 12.49 3.70
N VAL A 114 11.57 13.47 3.71
CA VAL A 114 12.97 13.33 3.33
C VAL A 114 13.84 13.77 4.50
N GLU A 115 14.69 12.88 5.00
CA GLU A 115 15.60 13.13 6.11
C GLU A 115 17.04 12.75 5.76
N ASP A 116 17.96 13.68 5.99
CA ASP A 116 19.39 13.40 5.98
C ASP A 116 19.79 12.87 7.37
N ARG A 117 20.46 11.71 7.41
CA ARG A 117 21.06 11.08 8.61
C ARG A 117 22.56 11.26 8.53
N GLU A 118 23.20 11.49 9.68
CA GLU A 118 24.66 11.64 9.76
C GLU A 118 25.38 10.34 10.13
N GLU A 119 24.74 9.44 10.91
CA GLU A 119 25.37 8.20 11.41
C GLU A 119 24.43 6.97 11.34
N PRO A 120 24.71 5.98 10.46
CA PRO A 120 25.58 6.12 9.29
C PRO A 120 24.98 7.15 8.32
N PRO A 121 25.84 7.86 7.55
CA PRO A 121 25.35 8.93 6.71
C PRO A 121 24.47 8.34 5.60
N SER A 122 23.23 8.81 5.51
CA SER A 122 22.23 8.28 4.58
C SER A 122 21.10 9.27 4.37
N ARG A 123 20.33 9.11 3.29
CA ARG A 123 19.13 9.91 3.05
C ARG A 123 17.91 9.01 3.07
N LEU A 124 16.99 9.24 3.99
CA LEU A 124 15.78 8.45 4.15
C LEU A 124 14.62 9.15 3.46
N VAL A 125 14.00 8.46 2.49
CA VAL A 125 12.77 8.90 1.84
C VAL A 125 11.64 7.99 2.30
N ARG A 126 10.61 8.58 2.91
CA ARG A 126 9.44 7.85 3.41
C ARG A 126 8.21 8.35 2.66
N LEU A 127 7.47 7.42 2.08
CA LEU A 127 6.38 7.70 1.14
C LEU A 127 5.15 6.88 1.50
N GLN A 128 3.99 7.52 1.42
CA GLN A 128 2.68 6.90 1.57
C GLN A 128 1.82 7.24 0.34
N LEU A 129 1.26 6.23 -0.33
CA LEU A 129 0.45 6.43 -1.53
C LEU A 129 -0.69 5.42 -1.68
N ALA A 130 -1.68 5.79 -2.48
CA ALA A 130 -2.67 4.88 -3.06
C ALA A 130 -2.24 4.51 -4.49
N ALA A 131 -2.40 3.23 -4.84
CA ALA A 131 -2.08 2.70 -6.16
C ALA A 131 -3.35 2.54 -7.01
N GLY A 132 -3.24 2.75 -8.32
CA GLY A 132 -4.27 2.38 -9.29
C GLY A 132 -4.19 0.91 -9.70
N GLY A 133 -5.33 0.29 -9.98
CA GLY A 133 -5.50 -1.14 -10.28
C GLY A 133 -5.00 -1.60 -11.66
N GLY A 134 -4.40 -0.72 -12.45
CA GLY A 134 -3.97 -1.01 -13.83
C GLY A 134 -2.55 -1.57 -13.98
N ARG A 135 -1.79 -1.76 -12.90
CA ARG A 135 -0.41 -2.27 -12.93
C ARG A 135 -0.11 -3.14 -11.70
N PRO A 136 0.65 -4.25 -11.83
CA PRO A 136 1.11 -5.02 -10.68
C PRO A 136 1.82 -4.14 -9.64
N LEU A 137 1.44 -4.26 -8.36
CA LEU A 137 2.02 -3.43 -7.30
C LEU A 137 3.54 -3.53 -7.21
N PRO A 138 4.21 -4.70 -7.34
CA PRO A 138 5.66 -4.77 -7.25
C PRO A 138 6.37 -3.90 -8.30
N GLU A 139 5.82 -3.83 -9.51
CA GLU A 139 6.36 -3.01 -10.60
C GLU A 139 6.16 -1.53 -10.30
N LEU A 140 4.97 -1.14 -9.85
CA LEU A 140 4.68 0.23 -9.43
C LEU A 140 5.59 0.67 -8.28
N VAL A 141 5.76 -0.17 -7.26
CA VAL A 141 6.64 0.09 -6.10
C VAL A 141 8.08 0.27 -6.54
N ALA A 142 8.58 -0.56 -7.46
CA ALA A 142 9.93 -0.43 -7.99
C ALA A 142 10.12 0.87 -8.79
N GLU A 143 9.12 1.25 -9.60
CA GLU A 143 9.10 2.51 -10.35
C GLU A 143 9.12 3.72 -9.43
N VAL A 144 8.20 3.77 -8.47
CA VAL A 144 8.10 4.85 -7.48
C VAL A 144 9.39 4.96 -6.67
N ALA A 145 9.96 3.84 -6.22
CA ALA A 145 11.22 3.86 -5.48
C ALA A 145 12.37 4.43 -6.32
N ARG A 146 12.42 4.12 -7.62
CA ARG A 146 13.45 4.63 -8.53
C ARG A 146 13.29 6.13 -8.77
N VAL A 147 12.08 6.60 -9.05
CA VAL A 147 11.77 8.01 -9.25
C VAL A 147 12.07 8.81 -7.99
N ALA A 148 11.59 8.35 -6.83
CA ALA A 148 11.87 8.99 -5.56
C ALA A 148 13.36 9.06 -5.25
N THR A 149 14.12 7.99 -5.54
CA THR A 149 15.58 7.96 -5.37
C THR A 149 16.27 8.97 -6.27
N ALA A 150 15.89 9.03 -7.55
CA ALA A 150 16.48 9.94 -8.53
C ALA A 150 16.24 11.41 -8.15
N THR A 151 15.00 11.75 -7.81
CA THR A 151 14.63 13.10 -7.38
C THR A 151 15.30 13.48 -6.05
N ALA A 152 15.33 12.58 -5.08
CA ALA A 152 16.03 12.81 -3.82
C ALA A 152 17.56 12.89 -4.00
N ALA A 153 18.14 12.39 -5.09
CA ALA A 153 19.57 12.59 -5.36
C ALA A 153 19.87 14.02 -5.84
N THR A 154 18.95 14.65 -6.56
CA THR A 154 19.13 16.01 -7.11
C THR A 154 18.65 17.12 -6.18
N ALA A 155 17.75 16.80 -5.25
CA ALA A 155 17.11 17.77 -4.38
C ALA A 155 17.99 18.20 -3.20
N GLY A 156 18.95 19.12 -3.42
CA GLY A 156 19.63 19.90 -2.38
C GLY A 156 20.11 19.14 -1.14
N SER A 157 20.75 17.97 -1.32
CA SER A 157 21.24 17.14 -0.20
C SER A 157 22.60 17.61 0.32
N THR A 158 22.81 17.48 1.62
CA THR A 158 24.14 17.52 2.24
C THR A 158 24.61 16.16 2.73
N ALA A 159 23.71 15.18 2.86
CA ALA A 159 24.05 13.81 3.24
C ALA A 159 24.98 13.14 2.21
N ARG A 160 26.05 12.52 2.71
CA ARG A 160 26.96 11.67 1.92
C ARG A 160 26.66 10.20 2.20
N GLY A 161 25.83 9.55 1.39
CA GLY A 161 25.52 8.14 1.62
C GLY A 161 24.40 7.60 0.77
N PRO A 162 23.97 6.34 1.00
CA PRO A 162 22.90 5.73 0.24
C PRO A 162 21.56 6.43 0.50
N ILE A 163 20.71 6.46 -0.53
CA ILE A 163 19.31 6.86 -0.42
C ILE A 163 18.48 5.60 -0.12
N LEU A 164 17.78 5.60 1.00
CA LEU A 164 16.92 4.51 1.45
C LEU A 164 15.47 4.95 1.32
N VAL A 165 14.70 4.23 0.49
CA VAL A 165 13.28 4.50 0.29
C VAL A 165 12.45 3.48 1.06
N THR A 166 11.55 3.98 1.91
CA THR A 166 10.47 3.22 2.52
C THR A 166 9.16 3.67 1.90
N LEU A 167 8.44 2.73 1.30
CA LEU A 167 7.16 2.99 0.64
C LEU A 167 6.05 2.19 1.32
N LEU A 168 4.94 2.86 1.58
CA LEU A 168 3.72 2.28 2.12
C LEU A 168 2.58 2.51 1.13
N VAL A 169 1.94 1.42 0.71
CA VAL A 169 0.73 1.46 -0.11
C VAL A 169 -0.46 1.39 0.83
N THR A 170 -1.27 2.45 0.88
CA THR A 170 -2.42 2.57 1.79
C THR A 170 -3.73 2.07 1.18
N GLY A 171 -3.74 1.79 -0.13
CA GLY A 171 -4.90 1.26 -0.83
C GLY A 171 -4.63 1.00 -2.30
N VAL A 172 -5.51 0.20 -2.92
CA VAL A 172 -5.55 -0.01 -4.38
C VAL A 172 -6.94 0.33 -4.89
N THR A 173 -7.03 1.34 -5.75
CA THR A 173 -8.28 1.83 -6.36
C THR A 173 -8.37 1.36 -7.82
N ASP A 174 -9.57 1.02 -8.29
CA ASP A 174 -9.80 0.68 -9.71
C ASP A 174 -9.94 1.93 -10.58
#